data_AF-A0A4Q9LNE1-F1
#
_entry.id   AF-A0A4Q9LNE1-F1
#
_cell.length_a   1.000
_cell.length_b   1.000
_cell.length_c   1.000
_cell.angle_alpha   90.00
_cell.angle_beta   90.00
_cell.angle_gamma   90.00
#
_symmetry.space_group_name_H-M   'P 1'
#
loop_
_entity.id
_entity.type
_entity.pdbx_description
1 polymer ?
#
loop_
_entity_poly.entity_id
_entity_poly.type
_entity_poly.pdbx_seq_one_letter_code
_entity_poly.pdbx_strand_id
1 'polypeptide(L)'
;MKAVYKYKNLYIFFNSILNYFLITENVLLDEYGKCEGNLLNLERRDSKYKQLTKEQRQGILEKLLQQIEENKLKHGAIKKVSCTFENLPCSTNSIQKGKDIKPKDYSNNLAQINNTALNRKGTLRSLSFAIDIPKSTLFEIFKSGKYIKRISSTVKPHLTDKNIMDRLKFCLSKVNLANNGYLLFDDLYDYV
;
A
#
# COMPACT_ATOMS: atom_id res chain seq x y z
N MET A 1 -16.82 65.09 -26.67
CA MET A 1 -15.62 64.39 -27.16
C MET A 1 -15.25 63.21 -26.25
N LYS A 2 -16.00 62.09 -26.29
CA LYS A 2 -15.82 60.92 -25.39
C LYS A 2 -15.60 59.59 -26.13
N ALA A 3 -15.15 59.61 -27.39
CA ALA A 3 -15.03 58.40 -28.21
C ALA A 3 -13.59 57.94 -28.49
N VAL A 4 -12.55 58.71 -28.14
CA VAL A 4 -11.16 58.40 -28.53
C VAL A 4 -10.41 57.53 -27.50
N TYR A 5 -10.81 57.56 -26.22
CA TYR A 5 -10.07 56.86 -25.15
C TYR A 5 -10.43 55.38 -24.96
N LYS A 6 -11.49 54.87 -25.60
CA LYS A 6 -11.92 53.47 -25.43
C LYS A 6 -11.14 52.48 -26.29
N TYR A 7 -10.56 52.93 -27.41
CA TYR A 7 -9.86 52.05 -28.36
C TYR A 7 -8.37 51.83 -28.04
N LYS A 8 -7.70 52.77 -27.34
CA LYS A 8 -6.29 52.59 -26.93
C LYS A 8 -6.11 51.52 -25.86
N ASN A 9 -7.05 51.39 -24.92
CA ASN A 9 -6.96 50.37 -23.87
C ASN A 9 -7.22 48.95 -24.38
N LEU A 10 -8.11 48.77 -25.36
CA LEU A 10 -8.28 47.46 -26.00
C LEU A 10 -7.03 47.02 -26.77
N TYR A 11 -6.37 47.94 -27.47
CA TYR A 11 -5.16 47.62 -28.24
C TYR A 11 -3.99 47.19 -27.34
N ILE A 12 -3.84 47.80 -26.16
CA ILE A 12 -2.82 47.42 -25.18
C ILE A 12 -3.16 46.06 -24.55
N PHE A 13 -4.44 45.80 -24.27
CA PHE A 13 -4.89 44.54 -23.69
C PHE A 13 -4.75 43.35 -24.66
N PHE A 14 -5.11 43.55 -25.93
CA PHE A 14 -4.93 42.52 -26.97
C PHE A 14 -3.46 42.23 -27.25
N ASN A 15 -2.58 43.26 -27.27
CA ASN A 15 -1.14 43.03 -27.44
C ASN A 15 -0.50 42.32 -26.24
N SER A 16 -0.99 42.57 -25.01
CA SER A 16 -0.53 41.85 -23.82
C SER A 16 -0.88 40.36 -23.87
N ILE A 17 -2.11 40.04 -24.30
CA ILE A 17 -2.57 38.65 -24.46
C ILE A 17 -1.81 37.93 -25.57
N LEU A 18 -1.60 38.59 -26.72
CA LEU A 18 -0.83 38.01 -27.83
C LEU A 18 0.64 37.79 -27.47
N ASN A 19 1.27 38.69 -26.71
CA ASN A 19 2.64 38.48 -26.21
C ASN A 19 2.72 37.32 -25.22
N TYR A 20 1.73 37.18 -24.33
CA TYR A 20 1.68 36.03 -23.40
C TYR A 20 1.53 34.70 -24.16
N PHE A 21 0.70 34.69 -25.22
CA PHE A 21 0.47 33.49 -26.04
C PHE A 21 1.71 33.08 -26.86
N LEU A 22 2.40 34.06 -27.46
CA LEU A 22 3.64 33.83 -28.22
C LEU A 22 4.81 33.43 -27.31
N ILE A 23 4.90 33.95 -26.08
CA ILE A 23 5.92 33.52 -25.11
C ILE A 23 5.66 32.07 -24.66
N THR A 24 4.40 31.66 -24.48
CA THR A 24 4.07 30.28 -24.09
C THR A 24 4.29 29.25 -25.19
N GLU A 25 4.08 29.59 -26.47
CA GLU A 25 4.40 28.69 -27.59
C GLU A 25 5.91 28.51 -27.77
N ASN A 26 6.71 29.57 -27.59
CA ASN A 26 8.16 29.48 -27.70
C ASN A 26 8.79 28.68 -26.54
N VAL A 27 8.27 28.79 -25.31
CA VAL A 27 8.73 27.97 -24.17
C VAL A 27 8.33 26.51 -24.33
N LEU A 28 7.16 26.22 -24.91
CA LEU A 28 6.74 24.83 -25.19
C LEU A 28 7.59 24.19 -26.28
N LEU A 29 8.02 24.93 -27.31
CA LEU A 29 8.88 24.37 -28.36
C LEU A 29 10.32 24.07 -27.90
N ASP A 30 10.84 24.82 -26.93
CA ASP A 30 12.17 24.54 -26.34
C ASP A 30 12.17 23.27 -25.45
N GLU A 31 11.04 22.91 -24.83
CA GLU A 31 10.91 21.67 -24.05
C GLU A 31 10.74 20.41 -24.92
N TYR A 32 10.27 20.54 -26.16
CA TYR A 32 10.21 19.41 -27.11
C TYR A 32 11.55 19.09 -27.79
N GLY A 33 12.56 19.95 -27.68
CA GLY A 33 13.89 19.73 -28.26
C GLY A 33 14.84 18.82 -27.44
N LYS A 34 14.45 18.39 -26.23
CA LYS A 34 15.36 17.69 -25.29
C LYS A 34 15.15 16.17 -25.18
N CYS A 35 14.42 15.58 -26.12
CA CYS A 35 14.15 14.14 -26.16
C CYS A 35 14.74 13.46 -27.42
N GLU A 36 15.88 13.93 -27.93
CA GLU A 36 16.67 13.21 -28.96
C GLU A 36 17.73 12.25 -28.37
N GLY A 37 17.70 12.03 -27.05
CA GLY A 37 18.55 11.02 -26.41
C GLY A 37 17.78 9.72 -26.16
N ASN A 38 17.94 8.75 -27.08
CA ASN A 38 17.72 7.29 -26.95
C ASN A 38 16.88 6.65 -28.08
N LEU A 39 17.11 7.03 -29.34
CA LEU A 39 16.56 6.33 -30.51
C LEU A 39 17.26 4.99 -30.86
N LEU A 40 18.22 4.51 -30.04
CA LEU A 40 19.00 3.29 -30.36
C LEU A 40 18.67 2.05 -29.52
N ASN A 41 17.70 2.10 -28.59
CA ASN A 41 17.33 0.94 -27.75
C ASN A 41 15.85 0.51 -27.90
N LEU A 42 15.18 0.92 -28.98
CA LEU A 42 13.78 0.52 -29.25
C LEU A 42 13.65 -0.66 -30.22
N GLU A 43 14.75 -1.31 -30.58
CA GLU A 43 14.72 -2.58 -31.30
C GLU A 43 14.93 -3.71 -30.28
N ARG A 44 14.01 -4.68 -30.26
CA ARG A 44 13.97 -5.88 -29.39
C ARG A 44 13.19 -5.77 -28.07
N ARG A 45 12.04 -5.09 -28.07
CA ARG A 45 10.94 -5.50 -27.20
C ARG A 45 9.91 -6.24 -28.04
N ASP A 46 10.00 -7.57 -28.03
CA ASP A 46 8.94 -8.43 -28.55
C ASP A 46 7.69 -8.20 -27.68
N SER A 47 6.85 -7.25 -28.10
CA SER A 47 5.63 -6.95 -27.38
C SER A 47 4.68 -8.14 -27.55
N LYS A 48 4.30 -8.76 -26.43
CA LYS A 48 3.30 -9.84 -26.34
C LYS A 48 1.96 -9.51 -27.03
N TYR A 49 1.71 -8.24 -27.32
CA TYR A 49 0.48 -7.73 -27.91
C TYR A 49 0.74 -7.29 -29.36
N LYS A 50 -0.22 -7.59 -30.24
CA LYS A 50 -0.22 -7.12 -31.64
C LYS A 50 -0.20 -5.60 -31.65
N GLN A 51 0.80 -5.02 -32.31
CA GLN A 51 0.90 -3.57 -32.42
C GLN A 51 -0.16 -3.06 -33.40
N LEU A 52 -0.91 -2.03 -33.00
CA LEU A 52 -1.87 -1.38 -33.88
C LEU A 52 -1.13 -0.59 -34.96
N THR A 53 -1.64 -0.67 -36.20
CA THR A 53 -1.16 0.15 -37.31
C THR A 53 -1.47 1.62 -37.08
N LYS A 54 -0.78 2.52 -37.79
CA LYS A 54 -0.99 3.97 -37.65
C LYS A 54 -2.43 4.35 -38.02
N GLU A 55 -3.01 3.71 -39.04
CA GLU A 55 -4.39 3.97 -39.46
C GLU A 55 -5.39 3.54 -38.38
N GLN A 56 -5.15 2.40 -37.72
CA GLN A 56 -6.01 1.93 -36.64
C GLN A 56 -6.00 2.90 -35.45
N ARG A 57 -4.82 3.41 -35.07
CA ARG A 57 -4.68 4.41 -33.99
C ARG A 57 -5.43 5.70 -34.33
N GLN A 58 -5.31 6.15 -35.58
CA GLN A 58 -6.00 7.34 -36.08
C GLN A 58 -7.53 7.17 -36.05
N GLY A 59 -8.05 6.03 -36.53
CA GLY A 59 -9.48 5.75 -36.51
C GLY A 59 -10.08 5.69 -35.09
N ILE A 60 -9.33 5.16 -34.12
CA ILE A 60 -9.74 5.15 -32.71
C ILE A 60 -9.84 6.58 -32.16
N LEU A 61 -8.85 7.43 -32.45
CA LEU A 61 -8.81 8.81 -32.00
C LEU A 61 -10.02 9.60 -32.54
N GLU A 62 -10.30 9.49 -33.85
CA GLU A 62 -11.43 10.16 -34.49
C GLU A 62 -12.78 9.78 -33.87
N LYS A 63 -12.96 8.50 -33.55
CA LYS A 63 -14.18 8.00 -32.88
C LYS A 63 -14.31 8.49 -31.45
N LEU A 64 -13.21 8.66 -30.72
CA LEU A 64 -13.24 9.22 -29.37
C LEU A 64 -13.56 10.72 -29.39
N LEU A 65 -13.00 11.46 -30.34
CA LEU A 65 -13.29 12.89 -30.51
C LEU A 65 -14.77 13.14 -30.81
N GLN A 66 -15.42 12.27 -31.60
CA GLN A 66 -16.86 12.32 -31.85
C GLN A 66 -17.73 12.11 -30.59
N GLN A 67 -17.19 11.54 -29.53
CA GLN A 67 -17.90 11.24 -28.28
C GLN A 67 -17.62 12.25 -27.16
N ILE A 68 -16.85 13.30 -27.45
CA ILE A 68 -16.58 14.39 -26.50
C ILE A 68 -17.79 15.32 -26.48
N GLU A 69 -18.37 15.50 -25.29
CA GLU A 69 -19.35 16.54 -25.02
C GLU A 69 -18.80 17.39 -23.86
N GLU A 70 -18.93 18.72 -23.96
CA GLU A 70 -18.48 19.66 -22.91
C GLU A 70 -17.01 19.47 -22.48
N ASN A 71 -16.11 19.21 -23.45
CA ASN A 71 -14.68 18.94 -23.24
C ASN A 71 -14.39 17.70 -22.37
N LYS A 72 -15.36 16.80 -22.21
CA LYS A 72 -15.19 15.56 -21.44
C LYS A 72 -15.66 14.37 -22.24
N LEU A 73 -14.93 13.27 -22.10
CA LEU A 73 -15.33 12.01 -22.67
C LEU A 73 -16.36 11.33 -21.78
N LYS A 74 -17.48 10.89 -22.35
CA LYS A 74 -18.53 10.18 -21.60
C LYS A 74 -17.99 8.89 -20.97
N HIS A 75 -18.46 8.56 -19.77
CA HIS A 75 -18.10 7.31 -19.10
C HIS A 75 -18.47 6.11 -19.98
N GLY A 76 -17.52 5.19 -20.17
CA GLY A 76 -17.70 4.00 -21.02
C GLY A 76 -17.51 4.23 -22.52
N ALA A 77 -17.24 5.46 -22.99
CA ALA A 77 -16.91 5.78 -24.38
C ALA A 77 -15.75 4.92 -24.92
N ILE A 78 -14.64 4.84 -24.17
CA ILE A 78 -13.46 4.03 -24.53
C ILE A 78 -13.83 2.55 -24.70
N LYS A 79 -14.68 2.02 -23.81
CA LYS A 79 -15.15 0.63 -23.89
C LYS A 79 -15.97 0.40 -25.17
N LYS A 80 -16.86 1.34 -25.51
CA LYS A 80 -17.67 1.30 -26.73
C LYS A 80 -16.80 1.37 -27.99
N VAL A 81 -15.87 2.32 -28.06
CA VAL A 81 -14.94 2.47 -29.19
C VAL A 81 -14.04 1.23 -29.32
N SER A 82 -13.53 0.69 -28.21
CA SER A 82 -12.75 -0.55 -28.22
C SER A 82 -13.54 -1.74 -28.79
N CYS A 83 -14.85 -1.84 -28.54
CA CYS A 83 -15.67 -2.91 -29.11
C CYS A 83 -15.89 -2.74 -30.63
N THR A 84 -15.90 -1.51 -31.16
CA THR A 84 -16.09 -1.26 -32.59
C THR A 84 -14.86 -1.60 -33.43
N PHE A 85 -13.67 -1.56 -32.82
CA PHE A 85 -12.44 -2.01 -33.46
C PHE A 85 -12.15 -3.43 -32.98
N GLU A 86 -12.64 -4.44 -33.70
CA GLU A 86 -12.52 -5.89 -33.42
C GLU A 86 -11.07 -6.40 -33.19
N ASN A 87 -10.07 -5.54 -33.29
CA ASN A 87 -8.65 -5.81 -33.03
C ASN A 87 -8.15 -5.27 -31.68
N LEU A 88 -8.99 -4.65 -30.86
CA LEU A 88 -8.64 -4.25 -29.51
C LEU A 88 -9.26 -5.24 -28.51
N PRO A 89 -8.46 -6.04 -27.79
CA PRO A 89 -9.00 -6.80 -26.68
C PRO A 89 -9.60 -5.81 -25.69
N CYS A 90 -10.92 -5.82 -25.56
CA CYS A 90 -11.65 -5.07 -24.55
C CYS A 90 -11.27 -5.65 -23.19
N SER A 91 -10.13 -5.24 -22.64
CA SER A 91 -9.66 -5.70 -21.34
C SER A 91 -10.42 -4.94 -20.26
N THR A 92 -11.68 -5.31 -20.03
CA THR A 92 -12.34 -5.03 -18.76
C THR A 92 -11.97 -6.02 -17.66
N ASN A 93 -10.98 -6.90 -17.89
CA ASN A 93 -10.59 -7.94 -16.95
C ASN A 93 -9.09 -7.90 -16.59
N SER A 94 -8.45 -6.73 -16.52
CA SER A 94 -7.05 -6.64 -16.05
C SER A 94 -6.92 -6.65 -14.52
N ILE A 95 -8.03 -6.55 -13.78
CA ILE A 95 -8.06 -6.80 -12.33
C ILE A 95 -8.89 -8.06 -12.04
N GLN A 96 -8.62 -9.15 -12.76
CA GLN A 96 -9.25 -10.44 -12.43
C GLN A 96 -8.47 -11.62 -12.98
N LYS A 97 -7.14 -11.55 -12.88
CA LYS A 97 -6.31 -12.75 -12.76
C LYS A 97 -5.27 -12.45 -11.72
N GLY A 98 -5.67 -12.50 -10.44
CA GLY A 98 -4.73 -13.04 -9.47
C GLY A 98 -4.20 -14.31 -10.12
N LYS A 99 -2.89 -14.38 -10.34
CA LYS A 99 -2.22 -15.63 -10.72
C LYS A 99 -2.89 -16.75 -9.94
N ASP A 100 -3.05 -17.95 -10.51
CA ASP A 100 -3.50 -19.16 -9.81
C ASP A 100 -2.49 -19.55 -8.70
N ILE A 101 -2.26 -18.64 -7.75
CA ILE A 101 -1.51 -18.81 -6.53
C ILE A 101 -2.50 -19.53 -5.65
N LYS A 102 -2.40 -20.85 -5.69
CA LYS A 102 -3.07 -21.69 -4.71
C LYS A 102 -2.78 -21.10 -3.33
N PRO A 103 -3.80 -20.87 -2.49
CA PRO A 103 -3.58 -20.42 -1.13
C PRO A 103 -2.54 -21.32 -0.47
N LYS A 104 -1.53 -20.72 0.16
CA LYS A 104 -0.52 -21.50 0.85
C LYS A 104 -1.19 -22.22 2.01
N ASP A 105 -1.06 -23.55 2.04
CA ASP A 105 -1.58 -24.35 3.13
C ASP A 105 -0.63 -24.27 4.33
N TYR A 106 -1.20 -23.91 5.48
CA TYR A 106 -0.49 -23.79 6.76
C TYR A 106 -0.89 -24.88 7.76
N SER A 107 -1.67 -25.89 7.34
CA SER A 107 -2.13 -27.01 8.19
C SER A 107 -1.01 -27.63 9.05
N ASN A 108 0.13 -27.95 8.43
CA ASN A 108 1.29 -28.54 9.12
C ASN A 108 1.91 -27.59 10.16
N ASN A 109 2.04 -26.31 9.82
CA ASN A 109 2.57 -25.28 10.72
C ASN A 109 1.62 -25.04 11.90
N LEU A 110 0.31 -25.02 11.65
CA LEU A 110 -0.70 -24.87 12.70
C LEU A 110 -0.68 -26.03 13.71
N ALA A 111 -0.38 -27.25 13.27
CA ALA A 111 -0.22 -28.38 14.19
C ALA A 111 0.95 -28.16 15.18
N GLN A 112 1.98 -27.41 14.79
CA GLN A 112 3.14 -27.10 15.64
C GLN A 112 2.82 -26.09 16.75
N ILE A 113 1.69 -25.36 16.69
CA ILE A 113 1.26 -24.42 17.74
C ILE A 113 1.23 -25.09 19.12
N ASN A 114 0.80 -26.35 19.19
CA ASN A 114 0.70 -27.06 20.47
C ASN A 114 2.07 -27.42 21.04
N ASN A 115 3.03 -27.75 20.17
CA ASN A 115 4.38 -28.15 20.55
C ASN A 115 5.31 -26.97 20.88
N THR A 116 4.95 -25.75 20.46
CA THR A 116 5.75 -24.57 20.79
C THR A 116 5.78 -24.34 22.30
N ALA A 117 6.88 -23.82 22.84
CA ALA A 117 6.95 -23.46 24.25
C ALA A 117 5.99 -22.29 24.59
N LEU A 118 5.43 -22.28 25.81
CA LEU A 118 4.40 -21.32 26.23
C LEU A 118 4.87 -19.85 26.12
N ASN A 119 6.14 -19.59 26.46
CA ASN A 119 6.77 -18.26 26.34
C ASN A 119 6.74 -17.70 24.91
N ARG A 120 6.79 -18.57 23.89
CA ARG A 120 6.71 -18.17 22.48
C ARG A 120 5.27 -18.00 21.97
N LYS A 121 4.27 -18.49 22.70
CA LYS A 121 2.82 -18.34 22.35
C LYS A 121 2.18 -17.04 22.84
N GLY A 122 2.89 -16.25 23.66
CA GLY A 122 2.32 -15.07 24.31
C GLY A 122 1.88 -13.97 23.34
N THR A 123 2.65 -13.73 22.27
CA THR A 123 2.32 -12.71 21.27
C THR A 123 2.20 -13.31 19.88
N LEU A 124 1.31 -12.77 19.04
CA LEU A 124 1.21 -13.18 17.63
C LEU A 124 2.52 -12.97 16.87
N ARG A 125 3.36 -12.00 17.28
CA ARG A 125 4.67 -11.76 16.67
C ARG A 125 5.66 -12.87 17.04
N SER A 126 5.79 -13.23 18.32
CA SER A 126 6.67 -14.32 18.74
C SER A 126 6.23 -15.67 18.16
N LEU A 127 4.92 -15.91 18.11
CA LEU A 127 4.34 -17.12 17.56
C LEU A 127 4.58 -17.23 16.05
N SER A 128 4.46 -16.12 15.33
CA SER A 128 4.77 -16.01 13.89
C SER A 128 6.20 -16.42 13.58
N PHE A 129 7.18 -15.96 14.37
CA PHE A 129 8.59 -16.38 14.21
C PHE A 129 8.84 -17.85 14.56
N ALA A 130 8.09 -18.40 15.51
CA ALA A 130 8.29 -19.78 15.95
C ALA A 130 7.73 -20.83 14.98
N ILE A 131 6.71 -20.48 14.19
CA ILE A 131 5.92 -21.41 13.36
C ILE A 131 6.05 -21.07 11.86
N ASP A 132 6.83 -20.04 11.53
CA ASP A 132 7.05 -19.57 10.16
C ASP A 132 5.76 -19.25 9.39
N ILE A 133 4.80 -18.63 10.09
CA ILE A 133 3.57 -18.09 9.51
C ILE A 133 3.63 -16.57 9.63
N PRO A 134 3.36 -15.80 8.56
CA PRO A 134 3.32 -14.35 8.64
C PRO A 134 2.26 -13.86 9.63
N LYS A 135 2.61 -12.85 10.43
CA LYS A 135 1.76 -12.28 11.50
C LYS A 135 0.36 -11.91 11.01
N SER A 136 0.22 -11.37 9.79
CA SER A 136 -1.07 -10.98 9.22
C SER A 136 -1.99 -12.19 9.02
N THR A 137 -1.47 -13.27 8.44
CA THR A 137 -2.22 -14.53 8.28
C THR A 137 -2.57 -15.14 9.63
N LEU A 138 -1.62 -15.13 10.58
CA LEU A 138 -1.86 -15.64 11.93
C LEU A 138 -2.95 -14.83 12.66
N PHE A 139 -3.04 -13.52 12.43
CA PHE A 139 -4.09 -12.66 12.98
C PHE A 139 -5.47 -13.00 12.41
N GLU A 140 -5.60 -13.25 11.10
CA GLU A 140 -6.87 -13.71 10.50
C GLU A 140 -7.28 -15.09 11.05
N ILE A 141 -6.31 -16.00 11.20
CA ILE A 141 -6.55 -17.31 11.81
C ILE A 141 -7.01 -17.17 13.27
N PHE A 142 -6.38 -16.27 14.04
CA PHE A 142 -6.79 -15.95 15.40
C PHE A 142 -8.21 -15.37 15.45
N LYS A 143 -8.54 -14.45 14.54
CA LYS A 143 -9.88 -13.85 14.41
C LYS A 143 -10.94 -14.91 14.07
N SER A 144 -10.58 -15.93 13.29
CA SER A 144 -11.46 -17.06 12.99
C SER A 144 -11.74 -17.99 14.18
N GLY A 145 -10.91 -17.95 15.24
CA GLY A 145 -11.10 -18.68 16.49
C GLY A 145 -10.90 -20.20 16.43
N LYS A 146 -10.57 -20.78 15.27
CA LYS A 146 -10.47 -22.24 15.07
C LYS A 146 -9.25 -22.89 15.72
N TYR A 147 -8.07 -22.26 15.59
CA TYR A 147 -6.79 -22.88 15.96
C TYR A 147 -6.08 -22.22 17.14
N ILE A 148 -6.35 -20.94 17.39
CA ILE A 148 -5.64 -20.15 18.40
C ILE A 148 -6.68 -19.51 19.30
N LYS A 149 -6.59 -19.80 20.60
CA LYS A 149 -7.41 -19.15 21.63
C LYS A 149 -6.51 -18.30 22.52
N ARG A 150 -7.03 -17.17 22.99
CA ARG A 150 -6.34 -16.37 23.99
C ARG A 150 -6.30 -17.18 25.28
N ILE A 151 -5.09 -17.50 25.74
CA ILE A 151 -4.89 -18.11 27.05
C ILE A 151 -4.77 -16.95 28.04
N SER A 152 -5.73 -16.82 28.95
CA SER A 152 -5.57 -16.00 30.14
C SER A 152 -5.16 -16.90 31.30
N SER A 153 -4.07 -16.58 31.98
CA SER A 153 -3.76 -17.18 33.27
C SER A 153 -4.70 -16.58 34.32
N THR A 154 -5.98 -16.96 34.28
CA THR A 154 -7.00 -16.42 35.20
C THR A 154 -6.91 -17.09 36.58
N VAL A 155 -6.30 -18.26 36.67
CA VAL A 155 -6.12 -18.95 37.94
C VAL A 155 -4.97 -18.30 38.70
N LYS A 156 -5.30 -17.39 39.61
CA LYS A 156 -4.39 -17.05 40.70
C LYS A 156 -4.10 -18.37 41.43
N PRO A 157 -2.83 -18.80 41.56
CA PRO A 157 -2.52 -20.01 42.30
C PRO A 157 -3.10 -19.86 43.71
N HIS A 158 -3.80 -20.89 44.17
CA HIS A 158 -4.38 -20.89 45.52
C HIS A 158 -3.27 -20.57 46.52
N LEU A 159 -3.51 -19.57 47.38
CA LEU A 159 -2.61 -19.23 48.48
C LEU A 159 -2.78 -20.33 49.54
N THR A 160 -2.05 -21.43 49.39
CA THR A 160 -1.84 -22.39 50.48
C THR A 160 -0.86 -21.77 51.47
N ASP A 161 -0.92 -22.17 52.74
CA ASP A 161 0.00 -21.65 53.77
C ASP A 161 1.46 -21.84 53.37
N LYS A 162 1.78 -22.95 52.70
CA LYS A 162 3.10 -23.19 52.09
C LYS A 162 3.46 -22.12 51.07
N ASN A 163 2.58 -21.83 50.11
CA ASN A 163 2.82 -20.83 49.07
C ASN A 163 2.92 -19.42 49.67
N ILE A 164 2.19 -19.13 50.76
CA ILE A 164 2.29 -17.87 51.50
C ILE A 164 3.69 -17.75 52.10
N MET A 165 4.15 -18.78 52.82
CA MET A 165 5.46 -18.80 53.44
C MET A 165 6.60 -18.69 52.42
N ASP A 166 6.50 -19.39 51.30
CA ASP A 166 7.52 -19.33 50.25
C ASP A 166 7.58 -17.95 49.59
N ARG A 167 6.43 -17.30 49.38
CA ARG A 167 6.36 -15.91 48.90
C ARG A 167 6.97 -14.93 49.91
N LEU A 168 6.67 -15.08 51.19
CA LEU A 168 7.24 -14.24 52.25
C LEU A 168 8.76 -14.39 52.32
N LYS A 169 9.27 -15.63 52.26
CA LYS A 169 10.71 -15.88 52.19
C LYS A 169 11.35 -15.22 50.97
N PHE A 170 10.72 -15.33 49.80
CA PHE A 170 11.20 -14.67 48.59
C PHE A 170 11.22 -13.15 48.75
N CYS A 171 10.15 -12.54 49.26
CA CYS A 171 10.11 -11.09 49.49
C CYS A 171 11.19 -10.64 50.48
N LEU A 172 11.40 -11.38 51.58
CA LEU A 172 12.44 -11.07 52.56
C LEU A 172 13.85 -11.20 51.97
N SER A 173 14.07 -12.14 51.04
CA SER A 173 15.36 -12.28 50.35
C SER A 173 15.72 -11.10 49.45
N LYS A 174 14.73 -10.24 49.13
CA LYS A 174 14.89 -9.03 48.33
C LYS A 174 14.97 -7.75 49.15
N VAL A 175 15.00 -7.88 50.48
CA VAL A 175 15.21 -6.76 51.40
C VAL A 175 16.66 -6.77 51.84
N ASN A 176 17.37 -5.70 51.52
CA ASN A 176 18.74 -5.47 51.95
C ASN A 176 18.79 -4.38 53.03
N LEU A 177 19.74 -4.53 53.96
CA LEU A 177 20.02 -3.49 54.94
C LEU A 177 20.99 -2.49 54.30
N ALA A 178 20.52 -1.27 54.07
CA ALA A 178 21.39 -0.21 53.60
C ALA A 178 22.29 0.29 54.75
N ASN A 179 23.44 0.88 54.40
CA ASN A 179 24.47 1.33 55.37
C ASN A 179 23.96 2.36 56.40
N ASN A 180 22.83 3.01 56.10
CA ASN A 180 22.13 3.98 56.93
C ASN A 180 21.07 3.33 57.86
N GLY A 181 21.02 2.00 57.92
CA GLY A 181 20.10 1.24 58.78
C GLY A 181 18.68 1.11 58.23
N TYR A 182 18.37 1.66 57.06
CA TYR A 182 17.07 1.50 56.42
C TYR A 182 17.00 0.20 55.62
N LEU A 183 15.82 -0.42 55.59
CA LEU A 183 15.53 -1.57 54.74
C LEU A 183 15.22 -1.08 53.33
N LEU A 184 16.03 -1.47 52.36
CA LEU A 184 15.86 -1.15 50.94
C LEU A 184 15.47 -2.42 50.18
N PHE A 185 14.52 -2.32 49.26
CA PHE A 185 14.24 -3.40 48.32
C PHE A 185 15.24 -3.37 47.16
N ASP A 186 15.61 -4.55 46.65
CA ASP A 186 16.32 -4.66 45.38
C ASP A 186 15.51 -4.00 44.26
N ASP A 187 16.20 -3.41 43.29
CA ASP A 187 15.58 -2.65 42.19
C ASP A 187 14.71 -3.53 41.26
N LEU A 188 14.74 -4.87 41.39
CA LEU A 188 13.86 -5.86 40.71
C LEU A 188 13.74 -5.70 39.18
N TYR A 189 14.58 -4.87 38.54
CA TYR A 189 14.53 -4.56 37.11
C TYR A 189 15.28 -5.56 36.20
N ASP A 190 15.80 -6.66 36.74
CA ASP A 190 16.40 -7.73 35.94
C ASP A 190 15.32 -8.65 35.35
N TYR A 191 14.79 -8.25 34.19
CA TYR A 191 13.99 -9.11 33.31
C TYR A 191 14.84 -9.50 32.09
N VAL A 192 15.16 -10.80 31.97
CA VAL A 192 15.72 -11.47 30.78
C VAL A 192 14.61 -12.18 30.01
#